data_AF-A0A340XLR2-F1
#
_entry.id   AF-A0A340XLR2-F1
#
_cell.length_a   1.000
_cell.length_b   1.000
_cell.length_c   1.000
_cell.angle_alpha   90.00
_cell.angle_beta   90.00
_cell.angle_gamma   90.00
#
_symmetry.space_group_name_H-M   'P 1'
#
loop_
_entity.id
_entity.type
_entity.pdbx_description
1 polymer ?
#
loop_
_entity_poly.entity_id
_entity_poly.type
_entity_poly.pdbx_seq_one_letter_code
_entity_poly.pdbx_strand_id
1 'polypeptide(L)'
;MTLPGGPTGMARPGGAGPCSPGLERAPRRSVGELRLLFEARCAAVAAAAAAGEPRAHGAKRRGGQIPNGLPRAPPAPVIPQLTVTAEEPDVTPASPGPPKPEGGWLPAVGSSHLEQPRRLSTSSLSSTGSSSLLEDSEDDLLSDSESRSRGNVQLETSEDVGQKSHWQKIRTMVNLPVMSPFKKRYAWVQLAGHTGSFKAAGSSGMILKRSSEPERYCLARLMADALRGCVPAFHGVVERDGESYLQLQDLLDGFDGPCVLDCKMGVRTYLEEELTKARERPKLRKDMYKKMLAIDPAAPTEEEHAQRAVTKPRYMQWREGISSSTTLGFRIEGIKKADGSCSTDFKTTRSREQVIRVFEEFVQGDAEVLRRYLNRLQQIRDTLEVSEFFRKHEVIGSSLLFVHDHCHRAGVWLIDFGKTTPLPDGQTLDHRRPWEEGNREDGYLLGLDNLIGILASLAER
;
A
#
# COMPACT_ATOMS: atom_id res chain seq x y z
N MET A 1 -30.46 55.20 -14.41
CA MET A 1 -31.69 55.53 -15.18
C MET A 1 -31.44 55.26 -16.66
N THR A 2 -32.49 55.14 -17.46
CA THR A 2 -32.54 55.29 -18.94
C THR A 2 -31.52 54.54 -19.83
N LEU A 3 -32.02 53.47 -20.47
CA LEU A 3 -31.81 53.16 -21.90
C LEU A 3 -32.64 54.14 -22.78
N PRO A 4 -32.65 54.14 -24.15
CA PRO A 4 -31.89 53.37 -25.16
C PRO A 4 -30.97 54.30 -26.00
N GLY A 5 -30.41 54.00 -27.19
CA GLY A 5 -30.38 52.79 -28.06
C GLY A 5 -31.16 52.93 -29.39
N GLY A 6 -30.53 52.68 -30.55
CA GLY A 6 -31.15 52.73 -31.90
C GLY A 6 -30.17 52.41 -33.07
N PRO A 7 -30.64 52.15 -34.32
CA PRO A 7 -29.89 51.39 -35.33
C PRO A 7 -29.72 52.07 -36.73
N THR A 8 -28.97 51.46 -37.67
CA THR A 8 -29.29 51.36 -39.12
C THR A 8 -28.21 50.63 -39.98
N GLY A 9 -28.62 50.13 -41.17
CA GLY A 9 -27.77 49.74 -42.32
C GLY A 9 -27.32 48.25 -42.34
N MET A 10 -27.53 47.37 -43.33
CA MET A 10 -27.80 47.37 -44.80
C MET A 10 -26.63 46.79 -45.63
N ALA A 11 -27.00 46.11 -46.73
CA ALA A 11 -26.18 45.70 -47.89
C ALA A 11 -25.20 44.51 -47.80
N ARG A 12 -25.54 43.46 -48.57
CA ARG A 12 -24.65 42.52 -49.31
C ARG A 12 -24.02 43.24 -50.53
N PRO A 13 -23.03 42.72 -51.31
CA PRO A 13 -22.92 41.32 -51.76
C PRO A 13 -21.50 40.75 -52.12
N GLY A 14 -21.47 39.54 -52.69
CA GLY A 14 -20.47 39.15 -53.70
C GLY A 14 -19.63 37.90 -53.41
N GLY A 15 -19.39 37.08 -54.44
CA GLY A 15 -18.36 36.02 -54.46
C GLY A 15 -18.87 34.58 -54.23
N ALA A 16 -19.15 33.85 -55.32
CA ALA A 16 -19.38 32.41 -55.28
C ALA A 16 -18.26 31.67 -56.02
N GLY A 17 -17.77 30.56 -55.45
CA GLY A 17 -16.79 29.64 -56.04
C GLY A 17 -17.18 28.19 -55.72
N PRO A 18 -16.98 27.22 -56.64
CA PRO A 18 -17.65 25.92 -56.56
C PRO A 18 -16.84 24.81 -55.87
N CYS A 19 -17.45 24.07 -54.93
CA CYS A 19 -16.97 22.77 -54.47
C CYS A 19 -18.11 21.85 -54.01
N SER A 20 -18.25 20.72 -54.71
CA SER A 20 -18.61 19.35 -54.24
C SER A 20 -19.84 19.08 -53.36
N PRO A 21 -20.50 17.91 -53.50
CA PRO A 21 -21.69 17.55 -52.72
C PRO A 21 -21.36 17.38 -51.23
N GLY A 22 -22.26 17.87 -50.38
CA GLY A 22 -22.11 17.79 -48.93
C GLY A 22 -22.35 16.38 -48.39
N LEU A 23 -21.36 15.83 -47.69
CA LEU A 23 -21.60 14.80 -46.68
C LEU A 23 -22.42 15.43 -45.55
N GLU A 24 -23.67 14.99 -45.36
CA GLU A 24 -24.49 15.46 -44.25
C GLU A 24 -23.81 15.16 -42.92
N ARG A 25 -23.51 16.23 -42.17
CA ARG A 25 -22.82 16.12 -40.89
C ARG A 25 -23.82 15.65 -39.84
N ALA A 26 -23.81 14.35 -39.55
CA ALA A 26 -24.70 13.72 -38.58
C ALA A 26 -24.80 14.57 -37.28
N PRO A 27 -26.01 14.78 -36.74
CA PRO A 27 -26.24 15.76 -35.67
C PRO A 27 -25.40 15.43 -34.44
N ARG A 28 -24.76 16.45 -33.87
CA ARG A 28 -23.97 16.35 -32.64
C ARG A 28 -24.90 16.03 -31.46
N ARG A 29 -25.10 14.74 -31.20
CA ARG A 29 -25.80 14.24 -30.00
C ARG A 29 -25.17 14.81 -28.74
N SER A 30 -26.02 15.23 -27.82
CA SER A 30 -25.65 15.66 -26.48
C SER A 30 -25.05 14.52 -25.67
N VAL A 31 -24.35 14.88 -24.58
CA VAL A 31 -23.79 13.90 -23.64
C VAL A 31 -24.90 13.03 -23.01
N GLY A 32 -26.11 13.59 -22.83
CA GLY A 32 -27.28 12.85 -22.34
C GLY A 32 -27.78 11.79 -23.34
N GLU A 33 -27.90 12.14 -24.62
CA GLU A 33 -28.30 11.17 -25.66
C GLU A 33 -27.25 10.07 -25.85
N LEU A 34 -25.95 10.41 -25.81
CA LEU A 34 -24.87 9.43 -25.87
C LEU A 34 -24.89 8.47 -24.67
N ARG A 35 -25.20 8.98 -23.47
CA ARG A 35 -25.39 8.16 -22.28
C ARG A 35 -26.58 7.21 -22.41
N LEU A 36 -27.75 7.71 -22.82
CA LEU A 36 -28.95 6.87 -23.01
C LEU A 36 -28.73 5.77 -24.07
N LEU A 37 -28.01 6.08 -25.15
CA LEU A 37 -27.63 5.09 -26.17
C LEU A 37 -26.65 4.03 -25.65
N PHE A 38 -25.76 4.40 -24.71
CA PHE A 38 -24.86 3.45 -24.05
C PHE A 38 -25.63 2.54 -23.08
N GLU A 39 -26.47 3.13 -22.20
CA GLU A 39 -27.31 2.40 -21.25
C GLU A 39 -28.27 1.43 -21.97
N ALA A 40 -28.88 1.84 -23.08
CA ALA A 40 -29.72 0.97 -23.91
C ALA A 40 -28.94 -0.20 -24.56
N ARG A 41 -27.69 0.00 -24.98
CA ARG A 41 -26.85 -1.09 -25.51
C ARG A 41 -26.42 -2.06 -24.41
N CYS A 42 -26.09 -1.57 -23.22
CA CYS A 42 -25.80 -2.42 -22.07
C CYS A 42 -27.02 -3.26 -21.67
N ALA A 43 -28.22 -2.66 -21.63
CA ALA A 43 -29.46 -3.39 -21.37
C ALA A 43 -29.75 -4.48 -22.43
N ALA A 44 -29.52 -4.20 -23.71
CA ALA A 44 -29.70 -5.19 -24.78
C ALA A 44 -28.72 -6.38 -24.67
N VAL A 45 -27.45 -6.13 -24.29
CA VAL A 45 -26.46 -7.19 -24.06
C VAL A 45 -26.82 -8.01 -22.82
N ALA A 46 -27.29 -7.38 -21.74
CA ALA A 46 -27.76 -8.09 -20.54
C ALA A 46 -29.00 -8.96 -20.83
N ALA A 47 -29.95 -8.47 -21.63
CA ALA A 47 -31.11 -9.24 -22.06
C ALA A 47 -30.73 -10.45 -22.92
N ALA A 48 -29.77 -10.29 -23.84
CA ALA A 48 -29.25 -11.39 -24.65
C ALA A 48 -28.51 -12.45 -23.80
N ALA A 49 -27.81 -12.04 -22.73
CA ALA A 49 -27.16 -12.96 -21.79
C ALA A 49 -28.17 -13.69 -20.88
N ALA A 50 -29.31 -13.08 -20.57
CA ALA A 50 -30.38 -13.70 -19.78
C ALA A 50 -31.22 -14.72 -20.59
N ALA A 51 -31.33 -14.53 -21.92
CA ALA A 51 -32.09 -15.38 -22.83
C ALA A 51 -31.29 -16.62 -23.31
N GLY A 52 -30.84 -17.46 -22.37
CA GLY A 52 -30.09 -18.69 -22.69
C GLY A 52 -30.94 -19.76 -23.38
N GLU A 53 -30.47 -20.29 -24.51
CA GLU A 53 -31.16 -21.36 -25.24
C GLU A 53 -31.08 -22.74 -24.52
N PRO A 54 -32.15 -23.56 -24.56
CA PRO A 54 -32.19 -24.85 -23.90
C PRO A 54 -31.50 -25.95 -24.70
N ARG A 55 -30.56 -26.69 -24.06
CA ARG A 55 -29.99 -27.92 -24.63
C ARG A 55 -31.01 -29.07 -24.58
N ALA A 56 -31.37 -29.62 -25.75
CA ALA A 56 -32.24 -30.79 -25.86
C ALA A 56 -31.50 -32.11 -25.58
N HIS A 57 -32.19 -33.07 -24.94
CA HIS A 57 -31.64 -34.41 -24.65
C HIS A 57 -31.99 -35.46 -25.72
N GLY A 58 -30.96 -36.09 -26.29
CA GLY A 58 -30.85 -37.53 -26.54
C GLY A 58 -31.88 -38.27 -27.43
N ALA A 59 -31.41 -38.75 -28.59
CA ALA A 59 -32.04 -39.85 -29.34
C ALA A 59 -30.99 -40.84 -29.91
N LYS A 60 -31.37 -42.13 -30.04
CA LYS A 60 -30.49 -43.24 -30.46
C LYS A 60 -30.47 -43.43 -31.99
N ARG A 61 -29.35 -43.94 -32.55
CA ARG A 61 -29.36 -45.07 -33.52
C ARG A 61 -27.98 -45.73 -33.73
N ARG A 62 -27.97 -46.85 -34.45
CA ARG A 62 -26.88 -47.84 -34.58
C ARG A 62 -25.97 -47.62 -35.81
N GLY A 63 -24.67 -47.84 -35.63
CA GLY A 63 -23.86 -48.82 -36.40
C GLY A 63 -23.29 -48.44 -37.78
N GLY A 64 -22.07 -48.93 -38.07
CA GLY A 64 -21.52 -48.98 -39.45
C GLY A 64 -20.00 -48.80 -39.59
N GLN A 65 -19.26 -49.93 -39.59
CA GLN A 65 -18.00 -50.23 -40.33
C GLN A 65 -16.75 -49.30 -40.29
N ILE A 66 -15.59 -49.94 -40.52
CA ILE A 66 -14.24 -49.35 -40.69
C ILE A 66 -13.82 -49.48 -42.16
N PRO A 67 -13.13 -48.49 -42.73
CA PRO A 67 -11.91 -48.78 -43.52
C PRO A 67 -10.65 -48.07 -42.99
N ASN A 68 -9.47 -48.57 -43.38
CA ASN A 68 -8.15 -48.07 -42.96
C ASN A 68 -7.70 -46.80 -43.70
N GLY A 69 -6.82 -46.01 -43.07
CA GLY A 69 -6.10 -44.92 -43.74
C GLY A 69 -5.13 -44.14 -42.84
N LEU A 70 -3.87 -44.57 -42.75
CA LEU A 70 -2.77 -43.77 -42.17
C LEU A 70 -2.21 -42.79 -43.22
N PRO A 71 -1.74 -41.59 -42.80
CA PRO A 71 -0.29 -41.46 -42.58
C PRO A 71 0.13 -40.62 -41.36
N ARG A 72 0.86 -41.27 -40.44
CA ARG A 72 2.07 -40.80 -39.73
C ARG A 72 2.23 -39.29 -39.46
N ALA A 73 2.00 -38.88 -38.20
CA ALA A 73 2.43 -37.59 -37.65
C ALA A 73 3.96 -37.54 -37.35
N PRO A 74 4.57 -36.33 -37.28
CA PRO A 74 5.98 -36.16 -36.92
C PRO A 74 6.26 -36.31 -35.40
N PRO A 75 7.51 -36.58 -34.98
CA PRO A 75 7.87 -36.81 -33.58
C PRO A 75 7.95 -35.53 -32.73
N ALA A 76 7.75 -35.69 -31.42
CA ALA A 76 7.92 -34.63 -30.42
C ALA A 76 9.41 -34.31 -30.14
N PRO A 77 9.75 -33.07 -29.72
CA PRO A 77 11.12 -32.69 -29.39
C PRO A 77 11.62 -33.36 -28.10
N VAL A 78 12.85 -33.84 -28.12
CA VAL A 78 13.51 -34.49 -26.97
C VAL A 78 14.15 -33.43 -26.06
N ILE A 79 13.93 -33.56 -24.76
CA ILE A 79 14.53 -32.72 -23.72
C ILE A 79 16.00 -33.14 -23.52
N PRO A 80 16.99 -32.24 -23.61
CA PRO A 80 18.36 -32.56 -23.24
C PRO A 80 18.49 -32.69 -21.71
N GLN A 81 18.92 -33.86 -21.22
CA GLN A 81 19.24 -34.04 -19.81
C GLN A 81 20.64 -33.48 -19.51
N LEU A 82 20.75 -32.76 -18.39
CA LEU A 82 22.02 -32.24 -17.89
C LEU A 82 22.60 -33.21 -16.85
N THR A 83 23.56 -34.03 -17.25
CA THR A 83 24.25 -34.95 -16.32
C THR A 83 25.24 -34.18 -15.46
N VAL A 84 25.02 -34.17 -14.13
CA VAL A 84 25.97 -33.62 -13.16
C VAL A 84 26.89 -34.74 -12.68
N THR A 85 28.18 -34.65 -13.02
CA THR A 85 29.24 -35.48 -12.45
C THR A 85 29.88 -34.75 -11.27
N ALA A 86 30.06 -35.44 -10.14
CA ALA A 86 30.81 -34.94 -9.00
C ALA A 86 32.22 -35.55 -8.99
N GLU A 87 33.25 -34.72 -8.82
CA GLU A 87 34.65 -35.14 -8.69
C GLU A 87 35.32 -34.38 -7.54
N GLU A 88 35.70 -35.16 -6.52
CA GLU A 88 36.64 -34.98 -5.39
C GLU A 88 36.75 -36.40 -4.78
N PRO A 89 37.86 -36.85 -4.15
CA PRO A 89 39.00 -36.08 -3.64
C PRO A 89 40.40 -36.66 -4.00
N ASP A 90 41.47 -35.99 -3.55
CA ASP A 90 42.63 -36.66 -2.93
C ASP A 90 43.35 -35.78 -1.89
N VAL A 91 44.29 -36.34 -1.12
CA VAL A 91 44.79 -35.82 0.17
C VAL A 91 46.27 -35.37 0.15
N THR A 92 46.65 -34.61 1.18
CA THR A 92 47.93 -33.94 1.42
C THR A 92 49.15 -34.88 1.54
N PRO A 93 50.37 -34.30 1.65
CA PRO A 93 50.96 -34.35 3.00
C PRO A 93 51.73 -33.09 3.48
N ALA A 94 51.87 -33.03 4.82
CA ALA A 94 52.90 -32.36 5.63
C ALA A 94 52.79 -30.86 5.96
N SER A 95 53.30 -30.54 7.16
CA SER A 95 53.33 -29.25 7.87
C SER A 95 54.68 -29.12 8.59
N PRO A 96 55.04 -27.95 9.16
CA PRO A 96 55.08 -27.90 10.63
C PRO A 96 54.53 -26.60 11.26
N GLY A 97 54.34 -26.61 12.59
CA GLY A 97 53.59 -25.62 13.36
C GLY A 97 54.40 -24.57 14.17
N PRO A 98 53.77 -23.89 15.15
CA PRO A 98 54.23 -22.62 15.74
C PRO A 98 54.78 -22.71 17.19
N PRO A 99 55.36 -21.61 17.73
CA PRO A 99 55.74 -21.49 19.15
C PRO A 99 54.85 -20.56 20.01
N LYS A 100 54.73 -20.92 21.30
CA LYS A 100 54.27 -20.17 22.51
C LYS A 100 54.92 -20.87 23.73
N PRO A 101 55.17 -20.23 24.90
CA PRO A 101 54.18 -19.71 25.86
C PRO A 101 54.60 -18.31 26.40
N GLU A 102 54.23 -17.71 27.55
CA GLU A 102 53.38 -18.03 28.73
C GLU A 102 52.30 -16.92 28.92
N GLY A 103 51.62 -16.67 30.06
CA GLY A 103 51.56 -17.31 31.39
C GLY A 103 50.32 -16.87 32.20
N GLY A 104 49.98 -17.63 33.25
CA GLY A 104 48.81 -17.45 34.14
C GLY A 104 48.84 -16.20 35.05
N TRP A 105 47.96 -16.04 36.06
CA TRP A 105 47.16 -17.01 36.83
C TRP A 105 45.73 -16.47 37.16
N LEU A 106 44.87 -17.30 37.78
CA LEU A 106 43.59 -16.97 38.46
C LEU A 106 43.77 -17.21 40.00
N PRO A 107 42.77 -17.13 40.94
CA PRO A 107 41.32 -16.87 40.79
C PRO A 107 40.62 -16.03 41.93
N ALA A 108 39.28 -15.93 41.80
CA ALA A 108 38.23 -16.05 42.86
C ALA A 108 37.90 -14.95 43.92
N VAL A 109 36.60 -14.58 43.90
CA VAL A 109 35.64 -14.47 45.03
C VAL A 109 35.84 -13.44 46.16
N GLY A 110 34.79 -12.64 46.42
CA GLY A 110 34.58 -11.87 47.66
C GLY A 110 33.32 -11.00 47.62
N SER A 111 32.49 -11.05 48.66
CA SER A 111 31.18 -10.35 48.73
C SER A 111 31.15 -9.19 49.73
N SER A 112 30.12 -8.34 49.54
CA SER A 112 29.39 -7.58 50.58
C SER A 112 30.08 -6.44 51.37
N HIS A 113 29.55 -5.23 51.13
CA HIS A 113 28.88 -4.38 52.14
C HIS A 113 29.70 -3.86 53.35
N LEU A 114 29.89 -2.53 53.44
CA LEU A 114 29.24 -1.66 54.45
C LEU A 114 29.52 -0.16 54.21
N GLU A 115 28.54 0.67 54.58
CA GLU A 115 28.57 2.08 55.05
C GLU A 115 29.31 3.24 54.33
N GLN A 116 28.54 4.32 54.15
CA GLN A 116 29.01 5.72 54.00
C GLN A 116 29.40 6.31 55.37
N PRO A 117 30.06 7.49 55.39
CA PRO A 117 29.37 8.60 56.02
C PRO A 117 29.40 9.96 55.28
N ARG A 118 28.20 10.54 55.18
CA ARG A 118 27.79 11.97 55.21
C ARG A 118 28.89 12.98 55.66
N ARG A 119 28.97 14.22 55.16
CA ARG A 119 27.94 15.28 55.31
C ARG A 119 28.21 16.57 54.50
N LEU A 120 27.11 17.20 54.02
CA LEU A 120 26.83 18.66 53.88
C LEU A 120 27.72 19.57 52.98
N SER A 121 27.31 20.78 52.56
CA SER A 121 26.05 21.34 51.98
C SER A 121 25.98 22.88 52.14
N THR A 122 25.88 23.62 51.03
CA THR A 122 25.29 24.99 50.86
C THR A 122 25.19 25.26 49.34
N SER A 123 24.11 25.70 48.67
CA SER A 123 23.08 26.77 48.88
C SER A 123 23.63 28.19 48.59
N SER A 124 23.02 29.07 47.78
CA SER A 124 21.60 29.28 47.39
C SER A 124 21.47 30.00 46.01
N LEU A 125 20.35 29.89 45.26
CA LEU A 125 19.24 30.89 45.02
C LEU A 125 19.70 32.32 44.61
N SER A 126 19.08 33.08 43.70
CA SER A 126 17.69 33.19 43.15
C SER A 126 17.74 33.65 41.66
N SER A 127 16.83 33.37 40.72
CA SER A 127 15.34 33.44 40.61
C SER A 127 14.76 34.80 40.12
N THR A 128 14.59 34.94 38.80
CA THR A 128 13.57 35.76 38.06
C THR A 128 13.57 35.30 36.58
N GLY A 129 12.48 35.29 35.80
CA GLY A 129 11.07 35.49 36.14
C GLY A 129 10.26 36.34 35.13
N SER A 130 9.93 35.81 33.93
CA SER A 130 8.85 36.30 33.04
C SER A 130 8.54 35.30 31.91
N SER A 131 7.45 35.55 31.15
CA SER A 131 6.79 34.56 30.27
C SER A 131 6.61 35.00 28.80
N SER A 132 6.87 34.08 27.88
CA SER A 132 6.34 33.99 26.50
C SER A 132 6.38 32.50 26.11
N LEU A 133 5.31 31.72 25.94
CA LEU A 133 4.07 31.91 25.16
C LEU A 133 4.35 32.03 23.65
N LEU A 134 3.80 31.08 22.87
CA LEU A 134 3.79 30.95 21.41
C LEU A 134 5.08 30.47 20.71
N GLU A 135 5.27 29.14 20.64
CA GLU A 135 5.37 28.40 19.36
C GLU A 135 5.26 26.88 19.62
N ASP A 136 4.11 26.29 19.26
CA ASP A 136 3.76 24.86 19.37
C ASP A 136 2.67 24.60 18.31
N SER A 137 3.08 24.52 17.03
CA SER A 137 2.15 24.68 15.90
C SER A 137 2.63 24.08 14.56
N GLU A 138 3.26 22.89 14.55
CA GLU A 138 3.61 22.19 13.31
C GLU A 138 3.14 20.72 13.21
N ASP A 139 3.14 19.94 14.29
CA ASP A 139 2.79 18.50 14.25
C ASP A 139 1.33 18.17 13.85
N ASP A 140 0.37 19.07 14.07
CA ASP A 140 -1.06 18.82 13.79
C ASP A 140 -1.43 18.88 12.29
N LEU A 141 -0.52 19.32 11.41
CA LEU A 141 -0.78 19.40 9.97
C LEU A 141 -0.60 18.07 9.23
N LEU A 142 0.04 17.07 9.87
CA LEU A 142 0.36 15.78 9.26
C LEU A 142 -0.70 14.68 9.51
N SER A 143 -1.95 15.04 9.88
CA SER A 143 -3.02 14.06 10.14
C SER A 143 -4.36 14.34 9.43
N ASP A 144 -4.67 13.43 8.48
CA ASP A 144 -5.88 13.32 7.66
C ASP A 144 -6.32 14.52 6.82
N SER A 145 -6.23 14.39 5.49
CA SER A 145 -6.85 15.31 4.52
C SER A 145 -7.30 14.63 3.21
N GLU A 146 -7.93 13.45 3.29
CA GLU A 146 -8.52 12.77 2.11
C GLU A 146 -9.60 13.65 1.41
N SER A 147 -9.22 14.45 0.42
CA SER A 147 -10.16 15.32 -0.31
C SER A 147 -9.63 15.81 -1.68
N ARG A 148 -9.30 14.89 -2.60
CA ARG A 148 -9.44 15.10 -4.07
C ARG A 148 -9.22 13.88 -4.98
N SER A 149 -9.62 12.68 -4.56
CA SER A 149 -9.52 11.45 -5.37
C SER A 149 -10.53 11.36 -6.53
N ARG A 150 -10.49 12.32 -7.46
CA ARG A 150 -10.83 12.13 -8.87
C ARG A 150 -9.50 12.06 -9.63
N GLY A 151 -9.19 10.92 -10.22
CA GLY A 151 -7.91 10.68 -10.86
C GLY A 151 -7.67 11.57 -12.08
N ASN A 152 -6.97 12.68 -11.88
CA ASN A 152 -6.36 13.46 -12.95
C ASN A 152 -4.91 13.01 -13.14
N VAL A 153 -4.58 12.49 -14.33
CA VAL A 153 -3.20 12.23 -14.72
C VAL A 153 -2.56 13.58 -15.08
N GLN A 154 -1.81 14.18 -14.14
CA GLN A 154 -1.01 15.37 -14.43
C GLN A 154 0.25 14.97 -15.20
N LEU A 155 0.17 15.04 -16.53
CA LEU A 155 1.26 14.74 -17.44
C LEU A 155 2.18 15.97 -17.58
N GLU A 156 3.23 16.04 -16.76
CA GLU A 156 4.27 17.06 -16.93
C GLU A 156 5.19 16.69 -18.09
N THR A 157 4.80 17.14 -19.29
CA THR A 157 5.65 17.12 -20.47
C THR A 157 6.74 18.18 -20.30
N SER A 158 8.00 17.77 -20.20
CA SER A 158 9.12 18.71 -20.23
C SER A 158 9.18 19.41 -21.59
N GLU A 159 9.11 20.74 -21.61
CA GLU A 159 9.16 21.53 -22.84
C GLU A 159 10.60 21.65 -23.36
N ASP A 160 10.97 20.75 -24.28
CA ASP A 160 12.25 20.82 -24.99
C ASP A 160 12.23 21.94 -26.05
N VAL A 161 12.81 23.10 -25.71
CA VAL A 161 12.84 24.29 -26.57
C VAL A 161 13.84 24.09 -27.71
N GLY A 162 13.36 23.49 -28.79
CA GLY A 162 14.20 22.94 -29.86
C GLY A 162 15.10 23.93 -30.61
N GLN A 163 16.40 23.62 -30.62
CA GLN A 163 17.39 24.15 -31.56
C GLN A 163 17.39 23.32 -32.85
N LYS A 164 16.92 23.91 -33.97
CA LYS A 164 17.05 23.29 -35.30
C LYS A 164 18.32 23.76 -35.99
N SER A 165 19.25 22.85 -36.30
CA SER A 165 19.70 22.58 -37.69
C SER A 165 20.93 21.65 -37.78
N HIS A 166 21.08 21.04 -38.96
CA HIS A 166 22.34 20.62 -39.59
C HIS A 166 23.36 19.80 -38.77
N TRP A 167 23.21 18.47 -38.80
CA TRP A 167 24.34 17.54 -39.07
C TRP A 167 23.93 16.31 -39.90
N GLN A 168 23.42 16.56 -41.12
CA GLN A 168 23.42 15.51 -42.15
C GLN A 168 24.84 15.29 -42.69
N LYS A 169 25.70 14.61 -41.91
CA LYS A 169 26.89 13.83 -42.33
C LYS A 169 27.69 13.37 -41.12
N ILE A 170 27.52 12.10 -40.76
CA ILE A 170 28.59 11.08 -40.74
C ILE A 170 27.89 9.73 -40.53
N ARG A 171 28.17 8.77 -41.42
CA ARG A 171 27.61 7.40 -41.36
C ARG A 171 28.76 6.42 -41.32
N THR A 172 29.38 6.30 -40.14
CA THR A 172 30.45 5.34 -39.87
C THR A 172 29.93 4.22 -38.98
N MET A 173 30.29 2.98 -39.30
CA MET A 173 29.71 1.79 -38.70
C MET A 173 30.31 1.51 -37.32
N VAL A 174 29.44 1.33 -36.31
CA VAL A 174 29.73 0.43 -35.18
C VAL A 174 28.47 -0.40 -34.94
N ASN A 175 28.47 -1.65 -35.40
CA ASN A 175 27.32 -2.55 -35.25
C ASN A 175 27.39 -3.28 -33.92
N LEU A 176 27.18 -2.54 -32.82
CA LEU A 176 27.13 -3.10 -31.46
C LEU A 176 25.68 -3.24 -31.00
N PRO A 177 25.23 -4.41 -30.51
CA PRO A 177 23.95 -4.52 -29.81
C PRO A 177 24.10 -3.85 -28.44
N VAL A 178 23.92 -2.53 -28.40
CA VAL A 178 23.80 -1.79 -27.13
C VAL A 178 22.53 -2.29 -26.45
N MET A 179 22.71 -3.19 -25.48
CA MET A 179 21.68 -3.52 -24.50
C MET A 179 21.42 -2.28 -23.65
N SER A 180 20.60 -1.38 -24.19
CA SER A 180 19.99 -0.32 -23.41
C SER A 180 19.23 -0.98 -22.26
N PRO A 181 19.57 -0.75 -20.99
CA PRO A 181 18.77 -1.23 -19.89
C PRO A 181 17.43 -0.49 -19.99
N PHE A 182 16.40 -1.21 -20.45
CA PHE A 182 15.03 -0.70 -20.55
C PHE A 182 14.59 -0.26 -19.16
N LYS A 183 14.77 1.02 -18.84
CA LYS A 183 14.33 1.62 -17.57
C LYS A 183 12.81 1.52 -17.52
N LYS A 184 12.32 0.45 -16.87
CA LYS A 184 10.90 0.20 -16.61
C LYS A 184 10.36 1.35 -15.76
N ARG A 185 9.83 2.37 -16.44
CA ARG A 185 9.14 3.50 -15.81
C ARG A 185 7.77 3.04 -15.34
N TYR A 186 7.73 2.31 -14.23
CA TYR A 186 6.49 2.14 -13.49
C TYR A 186 6.08 3.48 -12.90
N ALA A 187 4.81 3.85 -13.07
CA ALA A 187 4.22 4.92 -12.29
C ALA A 187 4.00 4.40 -10.88
N TRP A 188 4.64 5.03 -9.89
CA TRP A 188 4.55 4.65 -8.48
C TRP A 188 3.09 4.65 -8.01
N VAL A 189 2.80 3.83 -7.00
CA VAL A 189 1.43 3.60 -6.53
C VAL A 189 1.33 3.97 -5.07
N GLN A 190 0.36 4.80 -4.75
CA GLN A 190 -0.05 5.10 -3.39
C GLN A 190 -1.52 4.75 -3.24
N LEU A 191 -1.81 3.73 -2.43
CA LEU A 191 -3.18 3.30 -2.12
C LEU A 191 -3.80 4.13 -0.97
N ALA A 192 -2.97 4.53 0.00
CA ALA A 192 -3.36 5.25 1.20
C ALA A 192 -2.34 6.35 1.58
N GLY A 193 -2.70 7.22 2.53
CA GLY A 193 -1.87 8.35 2.97
C GLY A 193 -1.97 9.59 2.08
N HIS A 194 -1.11 10.59 2.32
CA HIS A 194 -1.22 11.90 1.67
C HIS A 194 -0.49 11.96 0.32
N THR A 195 -1.13 12.57 -0.68
CA THR A 195 -0.53 12.85 -1.98
C THR A 195 0.70 13.75 -1.83
N GLY A 196 1.85 13.31 -2.34
CA GLY A 196 3.12 14.05 -2.23
C GLY A 196 3.97 13.67 -1.00
N SER A 197 3.52 12.72 -0.17
CA SER A 197 4.39 12.08 0.83
C SER A 197 5.41 11.11 0.23
N PHE A 198 5.24 10.70 -1.03
CA PHE A 198 6.20 9.85 -1.74
C PHE A 198 6.86 10.59 -2.92
N LYS A 199 8.17 10.36 -3.09
CA LYS A 199 8.98 10.77 -4.25
C LYS A 199 9.76 9.55 -4.77
N ALA A 200 10.02 9.49 -6.08
CA ALA A 200 10.95 8.50 -6.62
C ALA A 200 12.39 8.81 -6.15
N ALA A 201 13.17 7.79 -5.80
CA ALA A 201 14.59 7.98 -5.51
C ALA A 201 15.40 8.15 -6.81
N GLY A 202 16.62 8.69 -6.70
CA GLY A 202 17.57 8.73 -7.82
C GLY A 202 18.19 7.37 -8.17
N SER A 203 18.07 6.38 -7.27
CA SER A 203 18.50 5.00 -7.42
C SER A 203 17.32 4.08 -7.78
N SER A 204 17.59 3.04 -8.59
CA SER A 204 16.60 2.01 -8.92
C SER A 204 16.25 1.18 -7.67
N GLY A 205 15.01 0.68 -7.61
CA GLY A 205 14.53 -0.17 -6.50
C GLY A 205 14.34 0.55 -5.16
N MET A 206 14.30 1.89 -5.18
CA MET A 206 14.22 2.73 -3.99
C MET A 206 13.14 3.79 -4.12
N ILE A 207 12.43 4.06 -3.03
CA ILE A 207 11.40 5.09 -2.90
C ILE A 207 11.72 5.99 -1.71
N LEU A 208 11.34 7.27 -1.81
CA LEU A 208 11.48 8.24 -0.73
C LEU A 208 10.11 8.50 -0.11
N LYS A 209 9.97 8.30 1.21
CA LYS A 209 8.76 8.65 1.99
C LYS A 209 9.07 9.83 2.90
N ARG A 210 8.21 10.85 2.98
CA ARG A 210 8.37 12.00 3.89
C ARG A 210 8.61 11.49 5.31
N SER A 211 9.65 12.00 5.96
CA SER A 211 10.07 11.51 7.28
C SER A 211 9.07 11.91 8.37
N SER A 212 8.85 10.99 9.30
CA SER A 212 8.29 11.27 10.63
C SER A 212 9.18 10.56 11.65
N GLU A 213 9.45 11.19 12.79
CA GLU A 213 10.40 10.64 13.76
C GLU A 213 9.97 9.29 14.36
N PRO A 214 8.66 9.02 14.65
CA PRO A 214 8.21 7.70 15.07
C PRO A 214 8.49 6.60 14.04
N GLU A 215 8.24 6.86 12.75
CA GLU A 215 8.49 5.89 11.69
C GLU A 215 9.99 5.68 11.44
N ARG A 216 10.79 6.75 11.47
CA ARG A 216 12.25 6.69 11.39
C ARG A 216 12.83 5.84 12.52
N TYR A 217 12.40 6.07 13.75
CA TYR A 217 12.79 5.30 14.93
C TYR A 217 12.40 3.83 14.77
N CYS A 218 11.15 3.54 14.38
CA CYS A 218 10.67 2.17 14.21
C CYS A 218 11.48 1.43 13.13
N LEU A 219 11.67 2.02 11.95
CA LEU A 219 12.45 1.42 10.86
C LEU A 219 13.91 1.18 11.25
N ALA A 220 14.54 2.11 11.97
CA ALA A 220 15.90 1.93 12.47
C ALA A 220 16.02 0.74 13.44
N ARG A 221 15.01 0.54 14.31
CA ARG A 221 14.93 -0.63 15.21
C ARG A 221 14.64 -1.93 14.44
N LEU A 222 13.69 -1.89 13.50
CA LEU A 222 13.28 -3.04 12.67
C LEU A 222 14.41 -3.58 11.80
N MET A 223 15.35 -2.73 11.35
CA MET A 223 16.54 -3.18 10.62
C MET A 223 17.51 -4.04 11.47
N ALA A 224 17.34 -4.09 12.79
CA ALA A 224 18.10 -4.93 13.72
C ALA A 224 17.24 -5.99 14.44
N ASP A 225 15.97 -6.16 14.05
CA ASP A 225 15.02 -7.11 14.63
C ASP A 225 14.77 -8.32 13.71
N ALA A 226 14.16 -9.40 14.24
CA ALA A 226 13.67 -10.52 13.44
C ALA A 226 12.76 -10.09 12.28
N LEU A 227 11.96 -9.03 12.48
CA LEU A 227 11.08 -8.44 11.47
C LEU A 227 11.82 -7.73 10.32
N ARG A 228 13.15 -7.64 10.30
CA ARG A 228 13.92 -7.06 9.18
C ARG A 228 13.49 -7.63 7.82
N GLY A 229 13.19 -8.93 7.74
CA GLY A 229 12.70 -9.61 6.52
C GLY A 229 11.20 -9.46 6.23
N CYS A 230 10.46 -8.75 7.10
CA CYS A 230 9.01 -8.56 7.05
C CYS A 230 8.61 -7.10 6.73
N VAL A 231 9.58 -6.20 6.53
CA VAL A 231 9.39 -4.76 6.30
C VAL A 231 10.17 -4.30 5.05
N PRO A 232 9.89 -3.14 4.44
CA PRO A 232 10.78 -2.56 3.43
C PRO A 232 12.15 -2.25 4.03
N ALA A 233 13.23 -2.58 3.32
CA ALA A 233 14.58 -2.26 3.79
C ALA A 233 14.79 -0.73 3.88
N PHE A 234 15.21 -0.27 5.04
CA PHE A 234 15.45 1.15 5.34
C PHE A 234 16.94 1.49 5.24
N HIS A 235 17.24 2.52 4.46
CA HIS A 235 18.61 2.91 4.07
C HIS A 235 19.07 4.23 4.72
N GLY A 236 18.30 4.74 5.69
CA GLY A 236 18.55 6.02 6.36
C GLY A 236 17.65 7.15 5.86
N VAL A 237 18.01 8.38 6.24
CA VAL A 237 17.28 9.60 5.88
C VAL A 237 18.10 10.41 4.87
N VAL A 238 17.44 11.00 3.88
CA VAL A 238 18.03 11.90 2.89
C VAL A 238 17.23 13.20 2.82
N GLU A 239 17.92 14.33 2.68
CA GLU A 239 17.28 15.62 2.46
C GLU A 239 17.04 15.88 0.97
N ARG A 240 15.87 16.42 0.64
CA ARG A 240 15.49 16.88 -0.70
C ARG A 240 14.61 18.12 -0.59
N ASP A 241 14.98 19.18 -1.29
CA ASP A 241 14.17 20.40 -1.42
C ASP A 241 13.85 21.08 -0.07
N GLY A 242 14.74 20.91 0.94
CA GLY A 242 14.55 21.39 2.32
C GLY A 242 13.80 20.41 3.23
N GLU A 243 13.33 19.28 2.72
CA GLU A 243 12.49 18.31 3.42
C GLU A 243 13.25 16.98 3.65
N SER A 244 13.04 16.35 4.81
CA SER A 244 13.63 15.05 5.14
C SER A 244 12.78 13.87 4.64
N TYR A 245 13.43 12.88 4.03
CA TYR A 245 12.80 11.66 3.51
C TYR A 245 13.48 10.39 3.99
N LEU A 246 12.69 9.41 4.42
CA LEU A 246 13.10 8.03 4.62
C LEU A 246 13.44 7.41 3.26
N GLN A 247 14.64 6.87 3.09
CA GLN A 247 14.99 6.09 1.92
C GLN A 247 14.63 4.61 2.15
N LEU A 248 13.64 4.13 1.42
CA LEU A 248 13.06 2.78 1.55
C LEU A 248 13.29 1.98 0.27
N GLN A 249 13.33 0.66 0.40
CA GLN A 249 13.10 -0.25 -0.71
C GLN A 249 11.73 0.03 -1.36
N ASP A 250 11.70 0.09 -2.70
CA ASP A 250 10.43 0.03 -3.43
C ASP A 250 9.94 -1.43 -3.44
N LEU A 251 8.82 -1.69 -2.74
CA LEU A 251 8.21 -3.02 -2.65
C LEU A 251 7.50 -3.46 -3.95
N LEU A 252 7.36 -2.54 -4.91
CA LEU A 252 6.81 -2.82 -6.24
C LEU A 252 7.91 -3.10 -7.28
N ASP A 253 9.18 -2.82 -6.97
CA ASP A 253 10.28 -3.18 -7.85
C ASP A 253 10.44 -4.70 -7.94
N GLY A 254 10.94 -5.16 -9.09
CA GLY A 254 11.00 -6.57 -9.45
C GLY A 254 9.67 -7.15 -9.94
N PHE A 255 8.50 -6.68 -9.50
CA PHE A 255 7.19 -7.11 -10.01
C PHE A 255 6.92 -6.58 -11.45
N ASP A 256 5.97 -7.19 -12.16
CA ASP A 256 5.60 -6.81 -13.53
C ASP A 256 4.10 -6.54 -13.66
N GLY A 257 3.72 -5.27 -13.64
CA GLY A 257 2.31 -4.86 -13.57
C GLY A 257 1.63 -5.27 -12.26
N PRO A 258 2.13 -4.83 -11.08
CA PRO A 258 1.67 -5.33 -9.80
C PRO A 258 0.20 -4.98 -9.50
N CYS A 259 -0.55 -5.99 -9.07
CA CYS A 259 -1.73 -5.85 -8.23
C CYS A 259 -1.27 -5.61 -6.78
N VAL A 260 -1.92 -4.67 -6.08
CA VAL A 260 -1.54 -4.22 -4.73
C VAL A 260 -2.79 -4.06 -3.87
N LEU A 261 -2.75 -4.52 -2.61
CA LEU A 261 -3.81 -4.36 -1.62
C LEU A 261 -3.22 -3.86 -0.29
N ASP A 262 -3.83 -2.82 0.27
CA ASP A 262 -3.48 -2.24 1.58
C ASP A 262 -4.47 -2.73 2.64
N CYS A 263 -3.96 -3.49 3.61
CA CYS A 263 -4.73 -4.03 4.72
C CYS A 263 -4.26 -3.40 6.04
N LYS A 264 -5.01 -2.44 6.59
CA LYS A 264 -4.69 -1.76 7.85
C LYS A 264 -5.01 -2.67 9.04
N MET A 265 -4.03 -2.84 9.91
CA MET A 265 -4.06 -3.84 10.98
C MET A 265 -4.46 -3.24 12.34
N GLY A 266 -4.93 -4.13 13.23
CA GLY A 266 -5.39 -3.81 14.56
C GLY A 266 -6.91 -3.65 14.67
N VAL A 267 -7.45 -3.88 15.86
CA VAL A 267 -8.86 -3.58 16.21
C VAL A 267 -9.10 -2.07 16.35
N ARG A 268 -8.03 -1.31 16.56
CA ARG A 268 -7.98 0.13 16.88
C ARG A 268 -6.95 0.82 15.99
N THR A 269 -7.27 2.02 15.49
CA THR A 269 -6.42 2.77 14.54
C THR A 269 -6.10 4.21 14.98
N TYR A 270 -6.20 4.46 16.28
CA TYR A 270 -5.74 5.64 17.02
C TYR A 270 -4.94 5.22 18.26
N LEU A 271 -4.00 6.05 18.71
CA LEU A 271 -3.25 5.83 19.94
C LEU A 271 -4.11 6.17 21.17
N GLU A 272 -3.84 5.56 22.33
CA GLU A 272 -4.56 5.91 23.57
C GLU A 272 -4.40 7.39 23.96
N GLU A 273 -3.22 7.96 23.70
CA GLU A 273 -2.98 9.39 23.90
C GLU A 273 -3.82 10.30 23.00
N GLU A 274 -4.30 9.84 21.83
CA GLU A 274 -5.24 10.62 21.01
C GLU A 274 -6.64 10.73 21.66
N LEU A 275 -7.04 9.81 22.53
CA LEU A 275 -8.28 9.93 23.33
C LEU A 275 -8.07 10.90 24.48
N THR A 276 -6.98 10.77 25.23
CA THR A 276 -6.65 11.65 26.36
C THR A 276 -6.59 13.11 25.89
N LYS A 277 -5.81 13.38 24.83
CA LYS A 277 -5.72 14.71 24.20
C LYS A 277 -7.10 15.21 23.71
N ALA A 278 -7.96 14.32 23.18
CA ALA A 278 -9.31 14.70 22.74
C ALA A 278 -10.33 14.92 23.86
N ARG A 279 -10.14 14.30 25.04
CA ARG A 279 -10.95 14.56 26.24
C ARG A 279 -10.56 15.86 26.91
N GLU A 280 -9.27 16.14 27.00
CA GLU A 280 -8.74 17.40 27.56
C GLU A 280 -9.01 18.60 26.65
N ARG A 281 -8.77 18.46 25.34
CA ARG A 281 -8.78 19.54 24.35
C ARG A 281 -9.46 19.09 23.05
N PRO A 282 -10.79 18.90 23.03
CA PRO A 282 -11.52 18.36 21.87
C PRO A 282 -11.40 19.22 20.61
N LYS A 283 -10.55 18.78 19.65
CA LYS A 283 -10.43 19.40 18.32
C LYS A 283 -11.51 18.86 17.37
N LEU A 284 -12.46 19.71 17.02
CA LEU A 284 -13.63 19.39 16.19
C LEU A 284 -13.31 19.41 14.68
N ARG A 285 -13.62 18.32 13.98
CA ARG A 285 -13.30 18.07 12.55
C ARG A 285 -14.57 18.07 11.69
N LYS A 286 -14.77 19.15 10.94
CA LYS A 286 -15.92 19.35 10.02
C LYS A 286 -15.84 18.50 8.75
N ASP A 287 -14.63 18.07 8.38
CA ASP A 287 -14.34 17.16 7.28
C ASP A 287 -14.74 15.72 7.64
N MET A 288 -14.39 15.25 8.84
CA MET A 288 -14.75 13.93 9.34
C MET A 288 -16.27 13.79 9.50
N TYR A 289 -16.96 14.81 10.03
CA TYR A 289 -18.43 14.84 10.08
C TYR A 289 -19.07 14.67 8.69
N LYS A 290 -18.56 15.37 7.67
CA LYS A 290 -19.06 15.23 6.28
C LYS A 290 -18.83 13.83 5.72
N LYS A 291 -17.67 13.20 5.99
CA LYS A 291 -17.41 11.81 5.58
C LYS A 291 -18.38 10.83 6.27
N MET A 292 -18.66 11.06 7.55
CA MET A 292 -19.54 10.23 8.37
C MET A 292 -20.98 10.31 7.86
N LEU A 293 -21.52 11.52 7.75
CA LEU A 293 -22.87 11.83 7.23
C LEU A 293 -23.09 11.32 5.79
N ALA A 294 -22.03 11.26 4.96
CA ALA A 294 -22.11 10.79 3.58
C ALA A 294 -22.15 9.25 3.44
N ILE A 295 -21.86 8.51 4.51
CA ILE A 295 -21.91 7.03 4.56
C ILE A 295 -23.11 6.58 5.38
N ASP A 296 -23.35 7.22 6.53
CA ASP A 296 -24.50 6.98 7.40
C ASP A 296 -25.00 8.33 7.96
N PRO A 297 -26.15 8.85 7.45
CA PRO A 297 -26.74 10.08 7.94
C PRO A 297 -27.18 10.06 9.41
N ALA A 298 -27.39 8.88 10.01
CA ALA A 298 -27.86 8.70 11.39
C ALA A 298 -26.73 8.30 12.37
N ALA A 299 -25.49 8.19 11.89
CA ALA A 299 -24.32 7.92 12.74
C ALA A 299 -23.89 9.06 13.67
N PRO A 300 -24.02 10.37 13.32
CA PRO A 300 -23.72 11.46 14.24
C PRO A 300 -24.79 11.61 15.34
N THR A 301 -24.43 12.14 16.50
CA THR A 301 -25.41 12.56 17.52
C THR A 301 -26.04 13.91 17.17
N GLU A 302 -27.12 14.29 17.85
CA GLU A 302 -27.77 15.59 17.70
C GLU A 302 -26.79 16.76 17.97
N GLU A 303 -25.88 16.60 18.93
CA GLU A 303 -24.83 17.59 19.24
C GLU A 303 -23.81 17.68 18.10
N GLU A 304 -23.40 16.55 17.51
CA GLU A 304 -22.49 16.49 16.36
C GLU A 304 -23.13 17.08 15.09
N HIS A 305 -24.44 16.86 14.90
CA HIS A 305 -25.24 17.50 13.85
C HIS A 305 -25.35 19.01 14.04
N ALA A 306 -25.60 19.48 15.27
CA ALA A 306 -25.66 20.91 15.60
C ALA A 306 -24.31 21.61 15.38
N GLN A 307 -23.21 20.98 15.80
CA GLN A 307 -21.84 21.48 15.62
C GLN A 307 -21.32 21.32 14.17
N ARG A 308 -21.91 20.38 13.41
CA ARG A 308 -21.50 19.94 12.07
C ARG A 308 -20.04 19.47 12.04
N ALA A 309 -19.62 18.81 13.14
CA ALA A 309 -18.25 18.37 13.39
C ALA A 309 -18.26 17.18 14.37
N VAL A 310 -17.21 16.36 14.31
CA VAL A 310 -16.95 15.25 15.25
C VAL A 310 -15.50 15.34 15.75
N THR A 311 -15.14 14.68 16.85
CA THR A 311 -13.70 14.56 17.23
C THR A 311 -13.03 13.43 16.43
N LYS A 312 -11.69 13.48 16.33
CA LYS A 312 -10.93 12.47 15.57
C LYS A 312 -11.11 11.04 16.14
N PRO A 313 -10.93 10.75 17.44
CA PRO A 313 -11.12 9.38 17.95
C PRO A 313 -12.54 8.85 17.72
N ARG A 314 -13.56 9.70 17.89
CA ARG A 314 -14.98 9.38 17.64
C ARG A 314 -15.25 9.01 16.17
N TYR A 315 -14.63 9.70 15.20
CA TYR A 315 -14.70 9.31 13.79
C TYR A 315 -14.01 7.97 13.53
N MET A 316 -12.83 7.74 14.14
CA MET A 316 -12.07 6.50 13.95
C MET A 316 -12.78 5.28 14.57
N GLN A 317 -13.32 5.41 15.79
CA GLN A 317 -14.16 4.40 16.45
C GLN A 317 -15.37 4.00 15.59
N TRP A 318 -16.04 4.99 14.99
CA TRP A 318 -17.14 4.70 14.06
C TRP A 318 -16.63 4.00 12.78
N ARG A 319 -15.53 4.46 12.17
CA ARG A 319 -14.89 3.79 11.02
C ARG A 319 -14.49 2.35 11.32
N GLU A 320 -14.02 2.07 12.53
CA GLU A 320 -13.62 0.74 12.97
C GLU A 320 -14.82 -0.21 13.13
N GLY A 321 -15.95 0.30 13.63
CA GLY A 321 -17.19 -0.45 13.81
C GLY A 321 -18.05 -0.64 12.55
N ILE A 322 -17.94 0.24 11.53
CA ILE A 322 -18.60 0.05 10.22
C ILE A 322 -17.77 -0.79 9.24
N SER A 323 -16.46 -0.91 9.47
CA SER A 323 -15.55 -1.81 8.74
C SER A 323 -15.23 -3.06 9.56
N SER A 324 -14.33 -3.92 9.07
CA SER A 324 -13.94 -5.15 9.75
C SER A 324 -12.99 -4.97 10.94
N SER A 325 -12.44 -3.76 11.20
CA SER A 325 -11.42 -3.56 12.25
C SER A 325 -11.86 -4.08 13.61
N THR A 326 -12.99 -3.62 14.15
CA THR A 326 -13.43 -4.00 15.51
C THR A 326 -13.74 -5.50 15.63
N THR A 327 -14.20 -6.16 14.56
CA THR A 327 -14.69 -7.55 14.61
C THR A 327 -13.67 -8.60 14.16
N LEU A 328 -12.72 -8.23 13.30
CA LEU A 328 -11.73 -9.14 12.71
C LEU A 328 -10.28 -8.71 12.96
N GLY A 329 -10.01 -7.53 13.54
CA GLY A 329 -8.67 -7.03 13.84
C GLY A 329 -7.89 -6.45 12.65
N PHE A 330 -8.56 -6.20 11.51
CA PHE A 330 -7.99 -5.53 10.35
C PHE A 330 -9.09 -4.95 9.44
N ARG A 331 -8.73 -4.09 8.48
CA ARG A 331 -9.59 -3.68 7.36
C ARG A 331 -8.82 -3.43 6.07
N ILE A 332 -9.46 -3.66 4.93
CA ILE A 332 -8.94 -3.29 3.63
C ILE A 332 -9.15 -1.78 3.44
N GLU A 333 -8.12 -1.00 3.16
CA GLU A 333 -8.25 0.45 2.89
C GLU A 333 -8.24 0.73 1.38
N GLY A 334 -7.51 -0.06 0.58
CA GLY A 334 -7.43 0.14 -0.87
C GLY A 334 -6.86 -1.03 -1.66
N ILE A 335 -7.18 -1.05 -2.97
CA ILE A 335 -6.69 -2.01 -3.95
C ILE A 335 -6.35 -1.28 -5.25
N LYS A 336 -5.22 -1.59 -5.88
CA LYS A 336 -4.96 -1.34 -7.30
C LYS A 336 -4.76 -2.66 -8.02
N LYS A 337 -5.31 -2.80 -9.24
CA LYS A 337 -5.08 -3.96 -10.11
C LYS A 337 -4.11 -3.63 -11.24
N ALA A 338 -3.58 -4.68 -11.89
CA ALA A 338 -2.64 -4.60 -13.00
C ALA A 338 -3.17 -3.79 -14.21
N ASP A 339 -4.50 -3.74 -14.40
CA ASP A 339 -5.18 -2.94 -15.43
C ASP A 339 -5.16 -1.42 -15.16
N GLY A 340 -4.63 -1.01 -14.01
CA GLY A 340 -4.57 0.38 -13.57
C GLY A 340 -5.79 0.86 -12.79
N SER A 341 -6.84 0.06 -12.66
CA SER A 341 -8.00 0.36 -11.82
C SER A 341 -7.59 0.43 -10.35
N CYS A 342 -8.17 1.38 -9.61
CA CYS A 342 -7.90 1.58 -8.20
C CYS A 342 -9.23 1.82 -7.45
N SER A 343 -9.45 1.06 -6.38
CA SER A 343 -10.57 1.23 -5.47
C SER A 343 -10.06 1.52 -4.06
N THR A 344 -10.79 2.34 -3.32
CA THR A 344 -10.66 2.47 -1.86
C THR A 344 -12.01 2.24 -1.18
N ASP A 345 -13.01 1.73 -1.89
CA ASP A 345 -14.41 1.76 -1.44
C ASP A 345 -14.82 0.59 -0.54
N PHE A 346 -14.00 0.40 0.49
CA PHE A 346 -14.09 -0.68 1.46
C PHE A 346 -14.56 -0.19 2.85
N LYS A 347 -15.09 1.04 2.92
CA LYS A 347 -15.42 1.74 4.19
C LYS A 347 -16.45 0.97 5.03
N THR A 348 -17.32 0.19 4.36
CA THR A 348 -18.37 -0.66 4.95
C THR A 348 -18.15 -2.16 4.71
N THR A 349 -16.94 -2.56 4.31
CA THR A 349 -16.52 -3.96 4.22
C THR A 349 -16.24 -4.47 5.63
N ARG A 350 -17.14 -5.29 6.18
CA ARG A 350 -17.12 -5.71 7.59
C ARG A 350 -17.24 -7.21 7.82
N SER A 351 -18.18 -7.89 7.16
CA SER A 351 -18.38 -9.33 7.37
C SER A 351 -17.22 -10.15 6.78
N ARG A 352 -16.97 -11.31 7.38
CA ARG A 352 -15.94 -12.26 6.91
C ARG A 352 -16.16 -12.61 5.43
N GLU A 353 -17.40 -12.76 5.01
CA GLU A 353 -17.82 -13.09 3.65
C GLU A 353 -17.61 -11.93 2.68
N GLN A 354 -17.81 -10.68 3.12
CA GLN A 354 -17.46 -9.50 2.32
C GLN A 354 -15.94 -9.44 2.10
N VAL A 355 -15.15 -9.66 3.17
CA VAL A 355 -13.67 -9.67 3.08
C VAL A 355 -13.18 -10.81 2.17
N ILE A 356 -13.73 -12.02 2.31
CA ILE A 356 -13.39 -13.16 1.42
C ILE A 356 -13.63 -12.78 -0.05
N ARG A 357 -14.79 -12.19 -0.39
CA ARG A 357 -15.10 -11.77 -1.77
C ARG A 357 -14.11 -10.75 -2.32
N VAL A 358 -13.63 -9.83 -1.48
CA VAL A 358 -12.62 -8.84 -1.91
C VAL A 358 -11.27 -9.51 -2.18
N PHE A 359 -10.85 -10.49 -1.37
CA PHE A 359 -9.64 -11.28 -1.66
C PHE A 359 -9.81 -12.20 -2.88
N GLU A 360 -10.98 -12.81 -3.06
CA GLU A 360 -11.38 -13.63 -4.21
C GLU A 360 -11.31 -12.82 -5.52
N GLU A 361 -11.80 -11.57 -5.52
CA GLU A 361 -11.72 -10.63 -6.64
C GLU A 361 -10.32 -10.01 -6.85
N PHE A 362 -9.46 -10.02 -5.81
CA PHE A 362 -8.09 -9.52 -5.85
C PHE A 362 -7.12 -10.56 -6.43
N VAL A 363 -7.16 -11.81 -5.94
CA VAL A 363 -6.29 -12.89 -6.46
C VAL A 363 -6.78 -13.47 -7.80
N GLN A 364 -8.02 -13.17 -8.21
CA GLN A 364 -8.60 -13.55 -9.51
C GLN A 364 -8.57 -15.07 -9.82
N GLY A 365 -8.60 -15.90 -8.77
CA GLY A 365 -8.49 -17.37 -8.89
C GLY A 365 -7.05 -17.91 -8.96
N ASP A 366 -6.02 -17.07 -8.80
CA ASP A 366 -4.63 -17.50 -8.76
C ASP A 366 -4.30 -18.21 -7.43
N ALA A 367 -4.40 -19.54 -7.46
CA ALA A 367 -4.10 -20.41 -6.33
C ALA A 367 -2.62 -20.37 -5.91
N GLU A 368 -1.68 -20.06 -6.81
CA GLU A 368 -0.24 -19.99 -6.48
C GLU A 368 0.09 -18.69 -5.75
N VAL A 369 -0.51 -17.57 -6.16
CA VAL A 369 -0.48 -16.29 -5.41
C VAL A 369 -1.13 -16.46 -4.02
N LEU A 370 -2.32 -17.06 -3.95
CA LEU A 370 -3.02 -17.26 -2.69
C LEU A 370 -2.23 -18.16 -1.71
N ARG A 371 -1.63 -19.24 -2.22
CA ARG A 371 -0.74 -20.12 -1.45
C ARG A 371 0.52 -19.40 -0.98
N ARG A 372 1.14 -18.56 -1.83
CA ARG A 372 2.31 -17.74 -1.45
C ARG A 372 1.95 -16.72 -0.38
N TYR A 373 0.78 -16.08 -0.46
CA TYR A 373 0.28 -15.20 0.59
C TYR A 373 0.06 -15.93 1.92
N LEU A 374 -0.57 -17.10 1.91
CA LEU A 374 -0.75 -17.91 3.13
C LEU A 374 0.59 -18.26 3.80
N ASN A 375 1.52 -18.82 3.04
CA ASN A 375 2.86 -19.16 3.54
C ASN A 375 3.60 -17.92 4.09
N ARG A 376 3.46 -16.76 3.43
CA ARG A 376 4.09 -15.51 3.87
C ARG A 376 3.43 -14.92 5.12
N LEU A 377 2.11 -14.97 5.25
CA LEU A 377 1.40 -14.51 6.46
C LEU A 377 1.71 -15.39 7.67
N GLN A 378 1.81 -16.71 7.47
CA GLN A 378 2.29 -17.65 8.50
C GLN A 378 3.71 -17.27 8.94
N GLN A 379 4.66 -17.15 8.00
CA GLN A 379 6.03 -16.70 8.30
C GLN A 379 6.06 -15.36 9.06
N ILE A 380 5.23 -14.39 8.65
CA ILE A 380 5.13 -13.08 9.32
C ILE A 380 4.65 -13.26 10.77
N ARG A 381 3.60 -14.05 11.02
CA ARG A 381 3.11 -14.34 12.37
C ARG A 381 4.19 -14.97 13.24
N ASP A 382 4.81 -16.03 12.74
CA ASP A 382 5.83 -16.78 13.46
C ASP A 382 7.07 -15.89 13.76
N THR A 383 7.33 -14.87 12.93
CA THR A 383 8.37 -13.84 13.16
C THR A 383 7.94 -12.76 14.16
N LEU A 384 6.66 -12.36 14.15
CA LEU A 384 6.08 -11.38 15.10
C LEU A 384 6.09 -11.94 16.53
N GLU A 385 5.74 -13.21 16.70
CA GLU A 385 5.68 -13.87 18.03
C GLU A 385 7.04 -13.98 18.74
N VAL A 386 8.15 -13.91 17.98
CA VAL A 386 9.53 -13.91 18.53
C VAL A 386 10.21 -12.55 18.46
N SER A 387 9.54 -11.50 17.96
CA SER A 387 10.13 -10.18 17.73
C SER A 387 10.29 -9.38 19.03
N GLU A 388 11.52 -8.93 19.30
CA GLU A 388 11.83 -8.04 20.42
C GLU A 388 11.31 -6.63 20.19
N PHE A 389 11.23 -6.19 18.93
CA PHE A 389 10.53 -4.97 18.56
C PHE A 389 9.03 -5.10 18.86
N PHE A 390 8.35 -6.07 18.23
CA PHE A 390 6.89 -6.17 18.21
C PHE A 390 6.30 -6.19 19.63
N ARG A 391 6.73 -7.15 20.46
CA ARG A 391 6.25 -7.33 21.83
C ARG A 391 6.45 -6.13 22.76
N LYS A 392 7.25 -5.14 22.35
CA LYS A 392 7.60 -3.92 23.11
C LYS A 392 7.07 -2.62 22.50
N HIS A 393 6.22 -2.70 21.47
CA HIS A 393 5.60 -1.52 20.84
C HIS A 393 4.08 -1.72 20.71
N GLU A 394 3.33 -0.63 20.82
CA GLU A 394 1.94 -0.52 20.41
C GLU A 394 1.92 -0.24 18.89
N VAL A 395 1.42 -1.18 18.06
CA VAL A 395 1.65 -1.22 16.60
C VAL A 395 0.46 -0.64 15.81
N ILE A 396 0.01 0.53 16.24
CA ILE A 396 -1.18 1.20 15.72
C ILE A 396 -0.95 1.81 14.33
N GLY A 397 -1.99 1.77 13.49
CA GLY A 397 -2.10 2.52 12.23
C GLY A 397 -1.32 1.95 11.04
N SER A 398 -0.44 0.98 11.28
CA SER A 398 0.34 0.25 10.27
C SER A 398 -0.54 -0.64 9.37
N SER A 399 0.01 -1.05 8.22
CA SER A 399 -0.68 -1.94 7.27
C SER A 399 0.18 -3.13 6.85
N LEU A 400 -0.46 -4.24 6.47
CA LEU A 400 0.12 -5.26 5.61
C LEU A 400 -0.13 -4.88 4.15
N LEU A 401 0.94 -4.61 3.40
CA LEU A 401 0.91 -4.37 1.97
C LEU A 401 1.09 -5.69 1.22
N PHE A 402 0.02 -6.15 0.57
CA PHE A 402 0.02 -7.30 -0.32
C PHE A 402 0.39 -6.85 -1.73
N VAL A 403 1.36 -7.50 -2.37
CA VAL A 403 1.74 -7.26 -3.77
C VAL A 403 1.75 -8.58 -4.52
N HIS A 404 1.19 -8.66 -5.72
CA HIS A 404 1.37 -9.79 -6.63
C HIS A 404 1.37 -9.37 -8.11
N ASP A 405 1.79 -10.26 -9.00
CA ASP A 405 1.74 -10.04 -10.45
C ASP A 405 1.34 -11.30 -11.25
N HIS A 406 1.23 -11.14 -12.57
CA HIS A 406 0.87 -12.21 -13.52
C HIS A 406 1.93 -13.32 -13.65
N CYS A 407 3.13 -13.12 -13.12
CA CYS A 407 4.17 -14.15 -13.01
C CYS A 407 4.04 -14.98 -11.72
N HIS A 408 2.87 -14.92 -11.07
CA HIS A 408 2.54 -15.53 -9.78
C HIS A 408 3.46 -15.08 -8.62
N ARG A 409 4.28 -14.04 -8.81
CA ARG A 409 5.09 -13.51 -7.70
C ARG A 409 4.14 -12.85 -6.72
N ALA A 410 4.35 -13.09 -5.44
CA ALA A 410 3.50 -12.60 -4.37
C ALA A 410 4.35 -12.36 -3.12
N GLY A 411 4.08 -11.25 -2.43
CA GLY A 411 4.76 -10.87 -1.21
C GLY A 411 3.88 -10.01 -0.31
N VAL A 412 4.18 -10.02 0.98
CA VAL A 412 3.51 -9.21 2.00
C VAL A 412 4.56 -8.58 2.90
N TRP A 413 4.38 -7.32 3.28
CA TRP A 413 5.26 -6.59 4.19
C TRP A 413 4.45 -5.68 5.11
N LEU A 414 4.97 -5.45 6.32
CA LEU A 414 4.45 -4.43 7.23
C LEU A 414 4.99 -3.06 6.81
N ILE A 415 4.11 -2.06 6.76
CA ILE A 415 4.40 -0.66 6.38
C ILE A 415 3.68 0.32 7.32
N ASP A 416 4.02 1.61 7.20
CA ASP A 416 3.35 2.74 7.87
C ASP A 416 3.46 2.75 9.41
N PHE A 417 4.70 2.78 9.91
CA PHE A 417 5.00 2.78 11.36
C PHE A 417 4.87 4.17 12.03
N GLY A 418 4.28 5.16 11.35
CA GLY A 418 4.15 6.54 11.85
C GLY A 418 3.28 6.73 13.10
N LYS A 419 2.55 5.70 13.53
CA LYS A 419 1.85 5.61 14.83
C LYS A 419 2.30 4.41 15.68
N THR A 420 3.35 3.69 15.29
CA THR A 420 3.93 2.64 16.14
C THR A 420 4.79 3.29 17.21
N THR A 421 4.54 2.97 18.48
CA THR A 421 5.21 3.65 19.62
C THR A 421 5.69 2.64 20.67
N PRO A 422 6.82 2.89 21.36
CA PRO A 422 7.29 1.98 22.39
C PRO A 422 6.36 1.95 23.61
N LEU A 423 6.37 0.81 24.29
CA LEU A 423 5.80 0.64 25.62
C LEU A 423 6.76 1.19 26.70
N PRO A 424 6.27 1.47 27.93
CA PRO A 424 7.13 1.75 29.08
C PRO A 424 8.06 0.56 29.39
N ASP A 425 9.22 0.83 29.99
CA ASP A 425 10.22 -0.18 30.29
C ASP A 425 9.63 -1.36 31.10
N GLY A 426 9.91 -2.58 30.62
CA GLY A 426 9.45 -3.83 31.23
C GLY A 426 8.02 -4.25 30.85
N GLN A 427 7.23 -3.43 30.15
CA GLN A 427 5.91 -3.83 29.65
C GLN A 427 5.99 -4.57 28.31
N THR A 428 5.00 -5.43 28.06
CA THR A 428 4.81 -6.13 26.79
C THR A 428 3.34 -6.28 26.44
N LEU A 429 3.02 -6.35 25.15
CA LEU A 429 1.70 -6.72 24.63
C LEU A 429 1.69 -8.20 24.16
N ASP A 430 0.50 -8.79 24.06
CA ASP A 430 0.28 -10.08 23.40
C ASP A 430 -0.38 -9.94 22.00
N HIS A 431 -0.87 -8.74 21.68
CA HIS A 431 -1.48 -8.37 20.39
C HIS A 431 -2.71 -9.19 20.01
N ARG A 432 -3.33 -9.90 20.97
CA ARG A 432 -4.48 -10.80 20.76
C ARG A 432 -5.64 -10.55 21.70
N ARG A 433 -5.39 -10.24 22.98
CA ARG A 433 -6.45 -9.96 23.96
C ARG A 433 -7.20 -8.67 23.61
N PRO A 434 -8.46 -8.49 24.05
CA PRO A 434 -9.23 -7.29 23.77
C PRO A 434 -8.52 -6.01 24.23
N TRP A 435 -8.65 -4.95 23.43
CA TRP A 435 -8.26 -3.61 23.86
C TRP A 435 -9.22 -3.08 24.92
N GLU A 436 -8.63 -2.59 26.02
CA GLU A 436 -9.30 -1.88 27.11
C GLU A 436 -8.44 -0.66 27.41
N GLU A 437 -9.07 0.50 27.65
CA GLU A 437 -8.34 1.77 27.78
C GLU A 437 -7.34 1.74 28.96
N GLY A 438 -6.05 1.93 28.64
CA GLY A 438 -4.92 1.82 29.57
C GLY A 438 -4.16 0.50 29.46
N ASN A 439 -4.67 -0.50 28.71
CA ASN A 439 -3.95 -1.75 28.42
C ASN A 439 -3.08 -1.67 27.16
N ARG A 440 -3.24 -0.61 26.34
CA ARG A 440 -2.50 -0.32 25.09
C ARG A 440 -2.53 -1.39 23.99
N GLU A 441 -3.32 -2.46 24.13
CA GLU A 441 -3.41 -3.52 23.13
C GLU A 441 -3.93 -3.02 21.78
N ASP A 442 -3.35 -3.55 20.70
CA ASP A 442 -3.69 -3.19 19.33
C ASP A 442 -4.52 -4.27 18.60
N GLY A 443 -4.55 -5.50 19.12
CA GLY A 443 -5.22 -6.64 18.48
C GLY A 443 -4.60 -7.03 17.13
N TYR A 444 -3.32 -6.73 16.90
CA TYR A 444 -2.65 -6.93 15.61
C TYR A 444 -2.56 -8.42 15.21
N LEU A 445 -2.23 -9.31 16.16
CA LEU A 445 -2.17 -10.75 15.91
C LEU A 445 -3.56 -11.38 15.85
N LEU A 446 -4.55 -10.85 16.58
CA LEU A 446 -5.97 -11.20 16.33
C LEU A 446 -6.37 -10.87 14.88
N GLY A 447 -5.91 -9.72 14.37
CA GLY A 447 -6.01 -9.35 12.96
C GLY A 447 -5.39 -10.38 12.02
N LEU A 448 -4.13 -10.72 12.27
CA LEU A 448 -3.36 -11.63 11.43
C LEU A 448 -3.90 -13.07 11.45
N ASP A 449 -4.31 -13.60 12.59
CA ASP A 449 -4.90 -14.94 12.69
C ASP A 449 -6.25 -15.02 11.96
N ASN A 450 -7.11 -14.00 12.08
CA ASN A 450 -8.34 -13.91 11.30
C ASN A 450 -8.05 -13.83 9.79
N LEU A 451 -7.05 -13.04 9.39
CA LEU A 451 -6.65 -12.87 7.99
C LEU A 451 -6.09 -14.15 7.36
N ILE A 452 -5.22 -14.87 8.09
CA ILE A 452 -4.73 -16.21 7.72
C ILE A 452 -5.91 -17.18 7.57
N GLY A 453 -6.83 -17.21 8.55
CA GLY A 453 -8.01 -18.08 8.49
C GLY A 453 -8.94 -17.75 7.32
N ILE A 454 -9.05 -16.47 6.94
CA ILE A 454 -9.85 -15.99 5.80
C ILE A 454 -9.25 -16.44 4.47
N LEU A 455 -7.93 -16.27 4.28
CA LEU A 455 -7.26 -16.76 3.06
C LEU A 455 -7.25 -18.30 3.00
N ALA A 456 -7.19 -19.00 4.15
CA ALA A 456 -7.30 -20.46 4.19
C ALA A 456 -8.69 -20.94 3.74
N SER A 457 -9.76 -20.34 4.28
CA SER A 457 -11.15 -20.59 3.83
C SER A 457 -11.46 -20.13 2.39
N LEU A 458 -10.53 -19.45 1.72
CA LEU A 458 -10.59 -19.12 0.30
C LEU A 458 -9.78 -20.13 -0.54
N ALA A 459 -8.69 -20.68 -0.01
CA ALA A 459 -7.88 -21.72 -0.67
C ALA A 459 -8.52 -23.12 -0.66
N GLU A 460 -9.57 -23.32 0.16
CA GLU A 460 -10.39 -24.53 0.24
C GLU A 460 -11.64 -24.51 -0.66
N ARG A 461 -11.77 -23.52 -1.57
CA ARG A 461 -12.91 -23.33 -2.49
C ARG A 461 -12.62 -23.73 -3.93
#